data_AF-A0A7W7S454-F1
#
_entry.id   AF-A0A7W7S454-F1
#
_cell.length_a   1.000
_cell.length_b   1.000
_cell.length_c   1.000
_cell.angle_alpha   90.00
_cell.angle_beta   90.00
_cell.angle_gamma   90.00
#
_symmetry.space_group_name_H-M   'P 1'
#
loop_
_entity.id
_entity.type
_entity.pdbx_description
1 polymer ?
#
loop_
_entity_poly.entity_id
_entity_poly.type
_entity_poly.pdbx_seq_one_letter_code
_entity_poly.pdbx_strand_id
1 'polypeptide(L)'
;MRNRDARFTAAFDAVFASAGVRVISTPVRAPWANAIAEHGVGSVRRECTDRLLIAGHRHLQRVLIEFVDHYNTHRPHHGLAQTPPDRGDDLAPRATFVSYCKIDSAASSASTRRSHQVTRYSAPTPPCLAEPLIRRTAR
;
A
#
# COMPACT_ATOMS: atom_id res chain seq x y z
N MET A 1 6.70 -13.83 9.79
CA MET A 1 7.81 -13.32 10.62
C MET A 1 7.21 -12.47 11.74
N ARG A 2 7.72 -12.52 12.97
CA ARG A 2 7.15 -11.85 14.15
C ARG A 2 8.24 -11.23 15.00
N ASN A 3 7.93 -10.11 15.67
CA ASN A 3 8.81 -9.55 16.70
C ASN A 3 8.86 -10.46 17.95
N ARG A 4 9.97 -10.40 18.70
CA ARG A 4 10.21 -11.19 19.92
C ARG A 4 9.70 -10.52 21.21
N ASP A 5 8.62 -9.76 21.10
CA ASP A 5 8.00 -9.06 22.23
C ASP A 5 7.41 -10.06 23.24
N ALA A 6 7.31 -9.71 24.51
CA ALA A 6 6.73 -10.59 25.53
C ALA A 6 5.20 -10.76 25.39
N ARG A 7 4.52 -9.84 24.70
CA ARG A 7 3.07 -9.91 24.40
C ARG A 7 2.68 -11.09 23.51
N PHE A 8 3.68 -11.70 22.92
CA PHE A 8 3.62 -12.71 21.88
C PHE A 8 3.88 -14.08 22.51
N THR A 9 2.83 -14.65 23.12
CA THR A 9 2.90 -15.87 23.94
C THR A 9 2.86 -17.14 23.10
N ALA A 10 3.19 -18.28 23.71
CA ALA A 10 3.10 -19.60 23.08
C ALA A 10 1.65 -19.94 22.63
N ALA A 11 0.64 -19.46 23.36
CA ALA A 11 -0.76 -19.63 22.97
C ALA A 11 -1.08 -18.93 21.65
N PHE A 12 -0.47 -17.77 21.39
CA PHE A 12 -0.59 -17.09 20.09
C PHE A 12 0.05 -17.91 18.98
N ASP A 13 1.25 -18.45 19.22
CA ASP A 13 1.97 -19.26 18.22
C ASP A 13 1.22 -20.56 17.89
N ALA A 14 0.49 -21.13 18.86
CA ALA A 14 -0.35 -22.30 18.66
C ALA A 14 -1.48 -22.07 17.63
N VAL A 15 -2.04 -20.85 17.55
CA VAL A 15 -3.08 -20.51 16.55
C VAL A 15 -2.50 -20.50 15.13
N PHE A 16 -1.25 -20.03 14.96
CA PHE A 16 -0.60 -20.08 13.65
C PHE A 16 -0.20 -21.50 13.28
N ALA A 17 0.27 -22.29 14.25
CA ALA A 17 0.59 -23.68 14.05
C ALA A 17 -0.64 -24.51 13.62
N SER A 18 -1.81 -24.28 14.22
CA SER A 18 -3.05 -24.96 13.82
C SER A 18 -3.52 -24.57 12.41
N ALA A 19 -3.19 -23.36 11.96
CA ALA A 19 -3.39 -22.91 10.59
C ALA A 19 -2.28 -23.37 9.61
N GLY A 20 -1.33 -24.21 10.05
CA GLY A 20 -0.22 -24.71 9.22
C GLY A 20 0.85 -23.65 8.91
N VAL A 21 0.87 -22.52 9.62
CA VAL A 21 1.80 -21.41 9.40
C VAL A 21 3.00 -21.52 10.33
N ARG A 22 4.21 -21.57 9.75
CA ARG A 22 5.46 -21.54 10.51
C ARG A 22 5.79 -20.14 11.01
N VAL A 23 5.84 -19.97 12.33
CA VAL A 23 6.24 -18.70 12.97
C VAL A 23 7.75 -18.55 12.96
N ILE A 24 8.26 -17.45 12.39
CA ILE A 24 9.68 -17.08 12.38
C ILE A 24 9.86 -15.85 13.25
N SER A 25 10.58 -15.96 14.38
CA SER A 25 10.89 -14.82 15.25
C SER A 25 12.06 -14.01 14.71
N THR A 26 11.99 -12.68 14.86
CA THR A 26 13.13 -11.79 14.62
C THR A 26 14.30 -12.16 15.57
N PRO A 27 15.56 -12.02 15.11
CA PRO A 27 16.72 -12.17 15.97
C PRO A 27 16.70 -11.11 17.08
N VAL A 28 17.31 -11.43 18.22
CA VAL A 28 17.36 -10.53 19.38
C VAL A 28 18.12 -9.24 19.01
N ARG A 29 17.53 -8.07 19.28
CA ARG A 29 18.10 -6.73 18.99
C ARG A 29 18.35 -6.45 17.50
N ALA A 30 17.55 -7.03 16.60
CA ALA A 30 17.63 -6.76 15.16
C ALA A 30 16.39 -5.99 14.66
N PRO A 31 16.33 -4.65 14.82
CA PRO A 31 15.17 -3.86 14.37
C PRO A 31 14.96 -3.94 12.85
N TRP A 32 16.06 -4.06 12.09
CA TRP A 32 16.02 -4.24 10.64
C TRP A 32 15.32 -5.52 10.20
N ALA A 33 15.29 -6.56 11.05
CA ALA A 33 14.56 -7.79 10.76
C ALA A 33 13.04 -7.56 10.72
N ASN A 34 12.53 -6.49 11.35
CA ASN A 34 11.11 -6.10 11.27
C ASN A 34 10.88 -4.90 10.32
N ALA A 35 11.87 -4.51 9.51
CA ALA A 35 11.87 -3.24 8.80
C ALA A 35 10.63 -3.02 7.92
N ILE A 36 10.07 -4.09 7.32
CA ILE A 36 8.87 -3.98 6.48
C ILE A 36 7.65 -3.54 7.30
N ALA A 37 7.42 -4.18 8.45
CA ALA A 37 6.30 -3.82 9.32
C ALA A 37 6.49 -2.43 9.93
N GLU A 38 7.71 -2.11 10.38
CA GLU A 38 8.04 -0.79 10.91
C GLU A 38 7.87 0.31 9.85
N HIS A 39 8.29 0.04 8.62
CA HIS A 39 8.11 0.95 7.49
C HIS A 39 6.62 1.19 7.21
N GLY A 40 5.79 0.14 7.22
CA GLY A 40 4.34 0.26 7.07
C GLY A 40 3.70 1.16 8.13
N VAL A 41 4.07 0.99 9.40
CA VAL A 41 3.62 1.88 10.49
C VAL A 41 4.09 3.32 10.26
N GLY A 42 5.33 3.50 9.81
CA GLY A 42 5.87 4.80 9.43
C GLY A 42 5.07 5.49 8.33
N SER A 43 4.64 4.76 7.30
CA SER A 43 3.78 5.28 6.23
C SER A 43 2.43 5.76 6.76
N VAL A 44 1.76 4.94 7.58
CA VAL A 44 0.48 5.31 8.22
C VAL A 44 0.60 6.62 9.01
N ARG A 45 1.69 6.76 9.79
CA ARG A 45 1.92 7.96 10.60
C ARG A 45 2.08 9.20 9.73
N ARG A 46 2.99 9.15 8.75
CA ARG A 46 3.32 10.28 7.88
C ARG A 46 2.18 10.75 7.00
N GLU A 47 1.30 9.83 6.60
CA GLU A 47 0.24 10.10 5.63
C GLU A 47 -1.11 10.36 6.28
N CYS A 48 -1.41 9.69 7.38
CA CYS A 48 -2.69 9.84 8.08
C CYS A 48 -2.52 10.62 9.38
N THR A 49 -1.76 10.09 10.33
CA THR A 49 -1.80 10.59 11.73
C THR A 49 -1.16 11.96 11.88
N ASP A 50 -0.12 12.25 11.09
CA ASP A 50 0.58 13.54 11.14
C ASP A 50 -0.21 14.66 10.41
N ARG A 51 -1.23 14.31 9.62
CA ARG A 51 -2.01 15.24 8.78
C ARG A 51 -3.49 15.37 9.19
N LEU A 52 -4.01 14.41 9.97
CA LEU A 52 -5.40 14.35 10.38
C LEU A 52 -5.53 14.52 11.89
N LEU A 53 -6.40 15.42 12.32
CA LEU A 53 -6.77 15.51 13.73
C LEU A 53 -7.65 14.31 14.09
N ILE A 54 -7.10 13.38 14.87
CA ILE A 54 -7.82 12.17 15.29
C ILE A 54 -8.72 12.51 16.49
N ALA A 55 -10.00 12.74 16.20
CA ALA A 55 -11.03 13.03 17.21
C ALA A 55 -11.35 11.89 18.19
N GLY A 56 -10.85 10.67 17.98
CA GLY A 56 -11.04 9.54 18.91
C GLY A 56 -10.82 8.16 18.28
N HIS A 57 -11.00 7.10 19.07
CA HIS A 57 -10.71 5.71 18.68
C HIS A 57 -11.49 5.26 17.44
N ARG A 58 -12.80 5.50 17.40
CA ARG A 58 -13.66 5.13 16.27
C ARG A 58 -13.26 5.86 14.98
N HIS A 59 -12.82 7.11 15.10
CA HIS A 59 -12.32 7.87 13.96
C HIS A 59 -10.99 7.29 13.47
N LEU A 60 -10.06 6.98 14.38
CA LEU A 60 -8.80 6.31 14.03
C LEU A 60 -9.05 4.99 13.30
N GLN A 61 -9.95 4.14 13.81
CA GLN A 61 -10.28 2.89 13.16
C GLN A 61 -10.77 3.09 11.73
N ARG A 62 -11.66 4.06 11.50
CA ARG A 62 -12.16 4.36 10.16
C ARG A 62 -11.04 4.86 9.23
N VAL A 63 -10.19 5.75 9.72
CA VAL A 63 -9.02 6.24 8.96
C VAL A 63 -8.07 5.10 8.60
N LEU A 64 -7.81 4.17 9.52
CA LEU A 64 -6.92 3.03 9.27
C LEU A 64 -7.52 2.03 8.27
N ILE A 65 -8.83 1.76 8.33
CA ILE A 65 -9.52 0.90 7.36
C ILE A 65 -9.40 1.50 5.96
N GLU A 66 -9.71 2.80 5.83
CA GLU A 66 -9.60 3.52 4.56
C GLU A 66 -8.17 3.54 4.04
N PHE A 67 -7.20 3.76 4.93
CA PHE A 67 -5.78 3.73 4.56
C PHE A 67 -5.37 2.36 4.01
N VAL A 68 -5.78 1.27 4.66
CA VAL A 68 -5.43 -0.08 4.21
C VAL A 68 -6.08 -0.41 2.87
N ASP A 69 -7.34 -0.02 2.68
CA ASP A 69 -8.01 -0.17 1.39
C ASP A 69 -7.24 0.59 0.30
N HIS A 70 -7.04 1.89 0.49
CA HIS A 70 -6.29 2.73 -0.45
C HIS A 70 -4.88 2.17 -0.73
N TYR A 71 -4.16 1.71 0.29
CA TYR A 71 -2.81 1.17 0.15
C TYR A 71 -2.76 -0.09 -0.74
N ASN A 72 -3.77 -0.96 -0.65
CA ASN A 72 -3.81 -2.22 -1.37
C ASN A 72 -4.45 -2.10 -2.76
N THR A 73 -5.45 -1.23 -2.94
CA THR A 73 -6.27 -1.20 -4.16
C THR A 73 -5.96 -0.03 -5.08
N HIS A 74 -5.43 1.09 -4.55
CA HIS A 74 -5.26 2.32 -5.33
C HIS A 74 -3.81 2.85 -5.36
N ARG A 75 -3.03 2.61 -4.30
CA ARG A 75 -1.69 3.20 -4.18
C ARG A 75 -0.74 2.61 -5.23
N PRO A 76 0.00 3.44 -5.97
CA PRO A 76 1.04 2.95 -6.87
C PRO A 76 2.28 2.52 -6.07
N HIS A 77 2.77 1.30 -6.34
CA HIS A 77 3.98 0.78 -5.69
C HIS A 77 5.12 0.67 -6.68
N HIS A 78 6.27 1.28 -6.36
CA HIS A 78 7.46 1.23 -7.21
C HIS A 78 7.94 -0.20 -7.47
N GLY A 79 7.90 -1.07 -6.46
CA GLY A 79 8.26 -2.48 -6.59
C GLY A 79 7.29 -3.31 -7.46
N LEU A 80 6.10 -2.77 -7.76
CA LEU A 80 5.08 -3.40 -8.60
C LEU A 80 4.87 -2.60 -9.89
N ALA A 81 5.90 -1.95 -10.43
CA ALA A 81 5.79 -1.15 -11.66
C ALA A 81 4.64 -0.13 -11.63
N GLN A 82 4.48 0.57 -10.50
CA GLN A 82 3.42 1.56 -10.25
C GLN A 82 1.99 0.99 -10.22
N THR A 83 1.83 -0.32 -10.03
CA THR A 83 0.50 -0.92 -9.87
C THR A 83 0.18 -1.23 -8.41
N PRO A 84 -1.13 -1.24 -8.05
CA PRO A 84 -1.57 -1.68 -6.73
C PRO A 84 -1.42 -3.20 -6.55
N PRO A 85 -1.21 -3.69 -5.31
CA PRO A 85 -1.11 -5.11 -4.99
C PRO A 85 -2.37 -5.90 -5.33
N ASP A 86 -3.54 -5.40 -4.92
CA ASP A 86 -4.83 -5.98 -5.25
C ASP A 86 -5.33 -5.33 -6.54
N ARG A 87 -4.99 -5.92 -7.68
CA ARG A 87 -5.40 -5.41 -9.02
C ARG A 87 -6.89 -5.54 -9.32
N GLY A 88 -7.69 -6.06 -8.39
CA GLY A 88 -9.13 -6.29 -8.58
C GLY A 88 -9.46 -7.56 -9.38
N ASP A 89 -8.45 -8.30 -9.86
CA ASP A 89 -8.64 -9.49 -10.71
C ASP A 89 -8.91 -10.78 -9.90
N ASP A 90 -8.67 -10.78 -8.58
CA ASP A 90 -8.73 -11.96 -7.68
C ASP A 90 -9.72 -11.79 -6.50
N LEU A 91 -10.90 -11.19 -6.71
CA LEU A 91 -11.93 -11.11 -5.67
C LEU A 91 -12.72 -12.44 -5.54
N ALA A 92 -12.08 -13.46 -4.98
CA ALA A 92 -12.82 -14.38 -4.11
C ALA A 92 -13.26 -13.59 -2.86
N PRO A 93 -14.49 -13.75 -2.35
CA PRO A 93 -15.01 -12.89 -1.29
C PRO A 93 -14.19 -13.10 -0.01
N ARG A 94 -13.30 -12.16 0.30
CA ARG A 94 -12.57 -12.13 1.57
C ARG A 94 -13.58 -11.92 2.68
N ALA A 95 -13.65 -12.91 3.57
CA ALA A 95 -14.57 -12.99 4.69
C ALA A 95 -14.86 -11.62 5.31
N THR A 96 -16.10 -11.16 5.10
CA THR A 96 -16.65 -9.95 5.70
C THR A 96 -16.78 -10.19 7.20
N PHE A 97 -15.77 -9.81 7.96
CA PHE A 97 -15.95 -9.57 9.38
C PHE A 97 -15.51 -8.15 9.69
N VAL A 98 -16.41 -7.20 9.45
CA VAL A 98 -16.90 -6.22 10.44
C VAL A 98 -18.02 -5.45 9.75
N SER A 99 -19.25 -5.77 10.12
CA SER A 99 -20.41 -4.89 9.95
C SER A 99 -20.19 -3.66 10.82
N TYR A 100 -19.98 -2.51 10.19
CA TYR A 100 -20.19 -1.23 10.85
C TYR A 100 -21.52 -0.67 10.33
N CYS A 101 -22.48 -0.45 11.24
CA CYS A 101 -23.82 0.03 10.95
C CYS A 101 -23.84 1.16 9.90
N LYS A 102 -24.74 1.00 8.93
CA LYS A 102 -25.30 2.08 8.12
C LYS A 102 -25.67 3.25 9.05
N ILE A 103 -25.11 4.42 8.76
CA ILE A 103 -25.79 5.67 9.08
C ILE A 103 -26.32 6.15 7.75
N ASP A 104 -27.59 5.84 7.51
CA ASP A 104 -28.41 6.56 6.55
C ASP A 104 -28.50 8.01 7.04
N SER A 105 -27.95 8.94 6.27
CA SER A 105 -28.31 10.36 6.37
C SER A 105 -28.25 11.01 4.98
N ALA A 106 -29.43 11.48 4.59
CA ALA A 106 -29.79 12.15 3.37
C ALA A 106 -28.91 13.35 2.98
N ALA A 107 -28.81 13.55 1.67
CA ALA A 107 -28.70 14.80 0.92
C ALA A 107 -27.91 15.96 1.55
N SER A 108 -26.80 16.33 0.90
CA SER A 108 -26.56 17.75 0.65
C SER A 108 -25.80 17.97 -0.66
N SER A 109 -26.48 18.64 -1.57
CA SER A 109 -25.99 19.05 -2.88
C SER A 109 -24.96 20.17 -2.73
N ALA A 110 -23.77 20.01 -3.29
CA ALA A 110 -22.90 21.12 -3.63
C ALA A 110 -22.13 20.78 -4.91
N SER A 111 -22.72 21.23 -6.03
CA SER A 111 -22.09 21.26 -7.34
C SER A 111 -20.99 22.30 -7.34
N THR A 112 -19.75 21.87 -7.59
CA THR A 112 -18.74 22.74 -8.21
C THR A 112 -18.05 21.96 -9.31
N ARG A 113 -18.65 21.99 -10.50
CA ARG A 113 -17.94 21.67 -11.75
C ARG A 113 -16.68 22.52 -11.80
N ARG A 114 -15.52 21.89 -11.83
CA ARG A 114 -14.32 22.46 -12.43
C ARG A 114 -13.64 21.38 -13.26
N SER A 115 -13.97 21.38 -14.56
CA SER A 115 -13.26 20.60 -15.56
C SER A 115 -11.81 21.08 -15.60
N HIS A 116 -10.88 20.26 -15.11
CA HIS A 116 -9.47 20.44 -15.40
C HIS A 116 -9.12 19.48 -16.53
N GLN A 117 -8.94 20.02 -17.74
CA GLN A 117 -8.36 19.29 -18.85
C GLN A 117 -6.90 18.95 -18.51
N VAL A 118 -6.56 17.67 -18.55
CA VAL A 118 -5.18 17.20 -18.46
C VAL A 118 -4.55 17.39 -19.84
N THR A 119 -3.76 18.45 -20.01
CA THR A 119 -2.89 18.60 -21.18
C THR A 119 -1.79 17.55 -21.07
N ARG A 120 -1.77 16.60 -22.01
CA ARG A 120 -0.67 15.64 -22.18
C ARG A 120 0.59 16.41 -22.55
N TYR A 121 1.60 16.40 -21.68
CA TYR A 121 2.95 16.79 -22.07
C TYR A 121 3.53 15.67 -22.95
N SER A 122 3.62 15.91 -24.26
CA SER A 122 4.46 15.12 -25.16
C SER A 122 5.90 15.62 -25.06
N ALA A 123 6.81 14.77 -24.61
CA ALA A 123 8.24 15.06 -24.67
C ALA A 123 8.70 15.03 -26.14
N PRO A 124 9.55 15.97 -26.60
CA PRO A 124 10.14 15.90 -27.92
C PRO A 124 11.18 14.76 -27.99
N THR A 125 10.99 13.84 -28.91
CA THR A 125 11.98 12.82 -29.30
C THR A 125 13.26 13.51 -29.81
N PRO A 126 14.46 13.14 -29.32
CA PRO A 126 15.72 13.60 -29.89
C PRO A 126 15.95 12.96 -31.28
N PRO A 127 16.49 13.69 -32.27
CA PRO A 127 16.82 13.10 -33.56
C PRO A 127 17.98 12.13 -33.43
N CYS A 128 17.75 10.90 -33.92
CA CYS A 128 18.72 9.83 -34.05
C CYS A 128 19.95 10.32 -34.83
N LEU A 129 21.12 10.31 -34.20
CA LEU A 129 22.39 10.39 -34.91
C LEU A 129 22.55 9.10 -35.71
N ALA A 130 22.58 9.22 -37.04
CA ALA A 130 22.89 8.15 -37.95
C ALA A 130 24.33 7.67 -37.73
N GLU A 131 24.52 6.39 -37.41
CA GLU A 131 25.81 5.72 -37.56
C GLU A 131 26.05 5.41 -39.04
N PRO A 132 27.19 5.82 -39.65
CA PRO A 132 27.59 5.28 -40.92
C PRO A 132 28.38 3.97 -40.73
N LEU A 133 27.85 2.94 -41.39
CA LEU A 133 28.40 1.61 -41.59
C LEU A 133 29.89 1.59 -41.99
N ILE A 134 30.60 0.65 -41.37
CA ILE A 134 31.93 0.16 -41.69
C ILE A 134 32.05 -0.15 -43.20
N ARG A 135 33.01 0.46 -43.90
CA ARG A 135 33.66 -0.12 -45.08
C ARG A 135 35.14 -0.34 -44.78
N ARG A 136 35.49 -1.56 -44.35
CA ARG A 136 36.85 -2.08 -44.49
C ARG A 136 36.99 -2.61 -45.91
N THR A 137 37.69 -1.87 -46.77
CA THR A 137 38.22 -2.40 -48.03
C THR A 137 39.71 -2.65 -47.87
N ALA A 138 40.13 -3.82 -48.34
CA ALA A 138 41.51 -4.30 -48.37
C ALA A 138 42.41 -3.44 -49.27
N ARG A 139 43.65 -3.20 -48.83
CA ARG A 139 44.87 -3.36 -49.64
C ARG A 139 46.10 -3.41 -48.75
#